data_AF-A0A3N5IDF9-F1
#
_entry.id   AF-A0A3N5IDF9-F1
#
_cell.length_a   1.000
_cell.length_b   1.000
_cell.length_c   1.000
_cell.angle_alpha   90.00
_cell.angle_beta   90.00
_cell.angle_gamma   90.00
#
_symmetry.space_group_name_H-M   'P 1'
#
loop_
_entity.id
_entity.type
_entity.pdbx_description
1 polymer ?
#
loop_
_entity_poly.entity_id
_entity_poly.type
_entity_poly.pdbx_seq_one_letter_code
_entity_poly.pdbx_strand_id
1 'polypeptide(L)' 'MDPDHNTLEILVLNAGQYTQVCCAIPPTTCTSALFPGLTLDLGRLLQ' A
#
# COMPACT_ATOMS: atom_id res chain seq x y z
N MET A 1 4.17 0.31 -5.82
CA MET A 1 5.35 0.66 -5.00
C MET A 1 6.22 1.54 -5.86
N ASP A 2 6.59 2.69 -5.33
CA ASP A 2 7.51 3.60 -5.98
C ASP A 2 8.78 3.67 -5.12
N PRO A 3 9.87 2.99 -5.53
CA PRO A 3 11.12 2.98 -4.76
C PRO A 3 11.86 4.31 -4.82
N ASP A 4 11.71 5.10 -5.90
CA ASP A 4 12.42 6.38 -6.06
C ASP A 4 11.83 7.45 -5.13
N HIS A 5 10.52 7.40 -4.92
CA HIS A 5 9.81 8.28 -3.99
C HIS A 5 9.57 7.65 -2.62
N ASN A 6 10.00 6.41 -2.41
CA ASN A 6 9.77 5.61 -1.21
C ASN A 6 8.29 5.54 -0.79
N THR A 7 7.36 5.38 -1.73
CA THR A 7 5.92 5.32 -1.42
C THR A 7 5.31 3.96 -1.76
N LEU A 8 4.26 3.62 -1.01
CA LEU A 8 3.46 2.43 -1.27
C LEU A 8 1.99 2.78 -1.24
N GLU A 9 1.28 2.33 -2.25
CA GLU A 9 -0.16 2.50 -2.35
C GLU A 9 -0.81 1.15 -2.65
N ILE A 10 -1.97 0.92 -2.01
CA ILE A 10 -2.87 -0.18 -2.31
C ILE A 10 -4.11 0.42 -2.95
N LEU A 11 -4.41 -0.03 -4.16
CA LEU A 11 -5.59 0.35 -4.93
C LEU A 11 -6.50 -0.87 -5.07
N VAL A 12 -7.80 -0.64 -5.06
CA VAL A 12 -8.83 -1.66 -5.31
C VAL A 12 -9.59 -1.30 -6.56
N LEU A 13 -9.78 -2.27 -7.45
CA LEU A 13 -10.69 -2.12 -8.59
C LEU A 13 -12.13 -2.35 -8.12
N ASN A 14 -12.92 -1.29 -8.10
CA ASN A 14 -14.34 -1.33 -7.76
C ASN A 14 -15.17 -0.69 -8.88
N ALA A 15 -16.13 -1.42 -9.43
CA ALA A 15 -17.01 -0.94 -10.51
C ALA A 15 -16.27 -0.30 -11.70
N GLY A 16 -15.10 -0.82 -12.07
CA GLY A 16 -14.28 -0.31 -13.18
C GLY A 16 -13.42 0.91 -12.84
N GLN A 17 -13.40 1.36 -11.59
CA GLN A 17 -12.53 2.44 -11.11
C GLN A 17 -11.57 1.95 -10.03
N TYR A 18 -10.34 2.46 -10.04
CA TYR A 18 -9.38 2.22 -8.97
C TYR A 18 -9.62 3.21 -7.83
N THR A 19 -9.82 2.69 -6.63
CA THR A 19 -9.92 3.49 -5.39
C THR A 19 -8.73 3.20 -4.48
N GLN A 20 -8.08 4.24 -3.98
CA GLN A 20 -7.00 4.10 -3.02
C GLN A 20 -7.57 3.69 -1.67
N VAL A 21 -7.08 2.56 -1.15
CA VAL A 21 -7.49 2.04 0.17
C VAL A 21 -6.38 2.17 1.20
N CYS A 22 -5.14 2.33 0.76
CA CYS A 22 -4.03 2.63 1.65
C CYS A 22 -2.91 3.36 0.92
N CYS A 23 -2.26 4.30 1.59
CA CYS A 23 -1.00 4.90 1.18
C CYS A 23 -0.08 4.99 2.39
N ALA A 24 1.18 4.60 2.21
CA ALA A 24 2.22 4.61 3.23
C ALA A 24 3.44 5.36 2.70
N ILE A 25 4.00 6.18 3.58
CA ILE A 25 5.29 6.88 3.43
C ILE A 25 6.15 6.44 4.63
N PRO A 26 7.47 6.19 4.49
CA PRO A 26 8.24 5.52 5.53
C PRO A 26 8.25 6.34 6.84
N PRO A 27 8.25 5.69 8.02
CA PRO A 27 8.27 4.24 8.28
C PRO A 27 6.86 3.69 8.60
N THR A 28 5.89 3.86 7.70
CA THR A 28 4.51 3.43 7.95
C THR A 28 4.16 2.07 7.31
N THR A 29 3.13 1.44 7.86
CA THR A 29 2.56 0.18 7.39
C THR A 29 1.25 0.42 6.65
N CYS A 30 0.99 -0.35 5.59
CA CYS A 30 -0.30 -0.37 4.90
C CYS A 30 -1.03 -1.70 5.10
N THR A 31 -2.26 -1.67 5.58
CA THR A 31 -3.10 -2.86 5.73
C THR A 31 -4.08 -2.95 4.56
N SER A 32 -4.14 -4.12 3.91
CA SER A 32 -5.06 -4.36 2.80
C SER A 32 -6.49 -4.55 3.31
N ALA A 33 -7.42 -3.75 2.79
CA ALA A 33 -8.86 -3.94 3.02
C ALA A 33 -9.41 -5.18 2.26
N LEU A 34 -8.71 -5.64 1.22
CA LEU A 34 -9.13 -6.80 0.42
C LEU A 34 -8.67 -8.14 0.99
N PHE A 35 -7.53 -8.15 1.66
CA PHE A 35 -6.93 -9.35 2.23
C PHE A 35 -6.75 -9.13 3.73
N PRO A 36 -7.76 -9.47 4.55
CA PRO A 36 -7.67 -9.35 6.00
C PRO A 36 -6.41 -10.06 6.52
N GLY A 37 -5.57 -9.33 7.26
CA GLY A 37 -4.30 -9.85 7.79
C GLY A 37 -3.07 -9.61 6.90
N LEU A 38 -3.24 -9.09 5.68
CA LEU A 38 -2.11 -8.61 4.88
C LEU A 38 -1.73 -7.19 5.31
N THR A 39 -0.59 -7.07 5.98
CA THR A 39 0.05 -5.80 6.30
C THR A 39 1.39 -5.71 5.57
N LEU A 40 1.56 -4.65 4.79
CA LEU A 40 2.80 -4.32 4.09
C LEU A 40 3.57 -3.29 4.91
N ASP A 41 4.78 -3.63 5.31
CA ASP A 41 5.71 -2.73 6.00
C ASP A 41 6.65 -2.12 4.98
N LEU A 42 6.47 -0.82 4.73
CA LEU A 42 7.25 -0.13 3.71
C LEU A 42 8.72 0.03 4.12
N GLY A 43 9.01 0.17 5.43
CA GLY A 43 10.38 0.26 5.94
C GLY A 43 11.16 -1.04 5.78
N ARG A 44 10.48 -2.19 5.71
CA ARG A 44 11.08 -3.49 5.39
C ARG A 44 11.21 -3.76 3.89
N LEU A 45 10.28 -3.25 3.08
CA LEU A 45 10.29 -3.46 1.63
C LEU A 45 11.34 -2.63 0.88
N LEU A 46 11.81 -1.54 1.49
CA LEU A 46 12.80 -0.62 0.92
C LEU A 46 14.25 -0.89 1.40
N GLN A 47 14.48 -1.96 2.18
CA GLN A 47 15.81 -2.44 2.58
C GLN A 47 16.41 -3.36 1.53
#